data_AF-A0A3A8J8I2-F1
#
_entry.id   AF-A0A3A8J8I2-F1
#
_cell.length_a   1.000
_cell.length_b   1.000
_cell.length_c   1.000
_cell.angle_alpha   90.00
_cell.angle_beta   90.00
_cell.angle_gamma   90.00
#
_symmetry.space_group_name_H-M   'P 1'
#
loop_
_entity.id
_entity.type
_entity.pdbx_description
1 polymer ?
#
loop_
_entity_poly.entity_id
_entity_poly.type
_entity_poly.pdbx_seq_one_letter_code
_entity_poly.pdbx_strand_id
1 'polypeptide(L)' 'MRRGTDKEKEMAQRLERLTGEFQERTGGNDTSGLGRQLREFYYVAAQEQTAEERMNLNVQLDAWQQQLRMYFPK' A
#
# COMPACT_ATOMS: atom_id res chain seq x y z
N MET A 1 14.32 15.51 14.49
CA MET A 1 13.08 14.97 13.90
C MET A 1 13.19 15.03 12.39
N ARG A 2 13.40 13.88 11.72
CA ARG A 2 13.39 13.80 10.25
C ARG A 2 11.94 14.02 9.83
N ARG A 3 11.57 15.27 9.51
CA ARG A 3 10.28 15.56 8.86
C ARG A 3 10.35 14.83 7.53
N GLY A 4 9.54 13.79 7.36
CA GLY A 4 9.49 13.06 6.10
C GLY A 4 9.35 14.05 4.94
N THR A 5 10.17 13.86 3.92
CA THR A 5 10.07 14.55 2.63
C THR A 5 8.63 14.45 2.12
N ASP A 6 8.19 15.41 1.30
CA ASP A 6 6.79 15.41 0.82
C ASP A 6 6.43 14.11 0.10
N LYS A 7 7.41 13.42 -0.49
CA LYS A 7 7.25 12.09 -1.11
C LYS A 7 6.99 10.96 -0.10
N GLU A 8 7.60 11.00 1.08
CA GLU A 8 7.31 10.03 2.14
C GLU A 8 5.90 10.23 2.70
N LYS A 9 5.44 11.48 2.79
CA LYS A 9 4.05 11.80 3.20
C LYS A 9 3.03 11.33 2.16
N GLU A 10 3.27 11.60 0.88
CA GLU A 10 2.42 11.12 -0.22
C GLU A 10 2.30 9.59 -0.19
N MET A 11 3.41 8.88 0.02
CA MET A 11 3.42 7.42 0.13
C MET A 11 2.61 6.92 1.33
N ALA A 12 2.79 7.54 2.50
CA ALA A 12 2.05 7.20 3.70
C ALA A 12 0.52 7.37 3.51
N GLN A 13 0.09 8.52 2.96
CA GLN A 13 -1.32 8.77 2.66
C GLN A 13 -1.91 7.76 1.68
N ARG A 14 -1.12 7.35 0.67
CA ARG A 14 -1.53 6.33 -0.29
C ARG A 14 -1.77 4.98 0.37
N LEU A 15 -0.86 4.55 1.24
CA LEU A 15 -0.98 3.29 1.99
C LEU A 15 -2.17 3.31 2.95
N GLU A 16 -2.40 4.42 3.65
CA GLU A 16 -3.57 4.61 4.51
C GLU A 16 -4.88 4.46 3.72
N ARG A 17 -4.99 5.11 2.57
CA ARG A 17 -6.16 4.99 1.68
C ARG A 17 -6.41 3.55 1.23
N LEU A 18 -5.36 2.85 0.83
CA LEU A 18 -5.45 1.44 0.40
C LEU A 18 -5.85 0.52 1.56
N THR A 19 -5.41 0.83 2.78
CA THR A 19 -5.80 0.12 3.99
C THR A 19 -7.30 0.28 4.27
N GLY A 20 -7.82 1.50 4.16
CA GLY A 20 -9.25 1.76 4.28
C GLY A 20 -10.06 1.02 3.22
N GLU A 21 -9.67 1.11 1.95
CA GLU A 21 -10.37 0.38 0.87
C GLU A 21 -10.35 -1.14 1.09
N PHE A 22 -9.23 -1.69 1.58
CA PHE A 22 -9.12 -3.09 1.92
C PHE A 22 -10.06 -3.50 3.05
N GLN A 23 -10.09 -2.73 4.14
CA GLN A 23 -10.99 -2.99 5.26
C GLN A 23 -12.47 -2.91 4.83
N GLU A 24 -12.83 -1.91 4.03
CA GLU A 24 -14.18 -1.76 3.50
C GLU A 24 -14.61 -2.96 2.64
N ARG A 25 -13.71 -3.45 1.77
CA ARG A 25 -14.02 -4.54 0.83
C ARG A 25 -13.99 -5.92 1.46
N THR A 26 -13.07 -6.16 2.39
CA THR A 26 -12.88 -7.48 3.01
C THR A 26 -13.71 -7.66 4.28
N GLY A 27 -14.19 -6.57 4.89
CA GLY A 27 -14.85 -6.63 6.21
C GLY A 27 -13.94 -7.19 7.31
N GLY A 28 -12.62 -7.16 7.11
CA GLY A 28 -11.64 -7.73 8.03
C GLY A 28 -11.34 -9.23 7.81
N ASN A 29 -11.91 -9.88 6.79
CA ASN A 29 -11.61 -11.27 6.46
C ASN A 29 -10.80 -11.39 5.16
N ASP A 30 -9.49 -11.62 5.30
CA ASP A 30 -8.55 -11.73 4.17
C ASP A 30 -8.24 -13.20 3.86
N THR A 31 -8.89 -13.72 2.82
CA THR A 31 -8.59 -15.06 2.29
C THR A 31 -7.63 -15.05 1.09
N SER A 32 -7.26 -13.86 0.59
CA SER A 32 -6.43 -13.72 -0.62
C SER A 32 -4.95 -13.50 -0.32
N GLY A 33 -4.59 -13.21 0.94
CA GLY A 33 -3.24 -12.88 1.36
C GLY A 33 -2.80 -11.45 1.03
N LEU A 34 -3.71 -10.63 0.50
CA LEU A 34 -3.43 -9.24 0.12
C LEU A 34 -3.07 -8.37 1.33
N GLY A 35 -3.63 -8.66 2.50
CA GLY A 35 -3.32 -7.98 3.75
C GLY A 35 -1.89 -8.23 4.23
N ARG A 36 -1.29 -9.39 3.88
CA ARG A 36 0.14 -9.63 4.13
C ARG A 36 1.00 -8.73 3.25
N GLN A 37 0.71 -8.67 1.96
CA GLN A 37 1.44 -7.81 1.02
C GLN A 37 1.34 -6.34 1.40
N LEU A 38 0.16 -5.89 1.86
CA LEU A 38 -0.01 -4.53 2.34
C LEU A 38 0.91 -4.20 3.53
N ARG A 39 1.09 -5.13 4.48
CA ARG A 39 2.05 -4.97 5.58
C ARG A 39 3.50 -4.92 5.10
N GLU A 40 3.85 -5.72 4.09
CA GLU A 40 5.18 -5.71 3.48
C GLU A 40 5.46 -4.35 2.81
N PHE A 41 4.47 -3.75 2.14
CA PHE A 41 4.61 -2.40 1.58
C PHE A 41 4.85 -1.33 2.63
N TYR A 42 4.21 -1.40 3.81
CA TYR A 42 4.52 -0.48 4.92
C TYR A 42 5.97 -0.63 5.40
N TYR A 43 6.48 -1.87 5.48
CA TYR A 43 7.86 -2.10 5.87
C TYR A 43 8.85 -1.52 4.85
N VAL A 44 8.62 -1.76 3.55
CA VAL A 44 9.45 -1.19 2.48
C VAL A 44 9.34 0.33 2.44
N ALA A 45 8.14 0.88 2.60
CA ALA A 45 7.90 2.32 2.60
C ALA A 45 8.61 3.05 3.76
N ALA A 46 8.82 2.38 4.89
CA ALA A 46 9.52 2.92 6.06
C ALA A 46 11.05 2.93 5.91
N GLN A 47 11.60 2.26 4.89
CA GLN A 47 13.02 2.29 4.59
C GLN A 47 13.40 3.51 3.75
N GLU A 48 14.67 3.91 3.85
CA GLU A 48 15.23 4.96 3.00
C GLU A 48 15.31 4.45 1.56
N GLN A 49 14.48 5.03 0.68
CA GLN A 49 14.35 4.61 -0.71
C GLN A 49 14.97 5.63 -1.66
N THR A 50 15.56 5.12 -2.72
CA THR A 50 15.91 5.87 -3.92
C THR A 50 14.64 6.30 -4.69
N ALA A 51 14.80 7.17 -5.68
CA ALA A 51 13.68 7.57 -6.54
C ALA A 51 13.11 6.39 -7.36
N GLU A 52 13.98 5.49 -7.81
CA GLU A 52 13.60 4.29 -8.56
C GLU A 52 12.83 3.29 -7.69
N GLU A 53 13.30 3.02 -6.47
CA GLU A 53 12.60 2.14 -5.53
C GLU A 53 11.21 2.67 -5.17
N ARG A 54 11.07 3.98 -4.94
CA ARG A 54 9.76 4.61 -4.74
C ARG A 54 8.84 4.45 -5.94
N MET A 55 9.37 4.60 -7.16
CA MET A 55 8.59 4.41 -8.38
C MET A 55 8.12 2.95 -8.51
N ASN A 56 9.01 1.99 -8.26
CA ASN A 56 8.68 0.57 -8.29
C ASN A 56 7.62 0.22 -7.23
N LEU A 57 7.74 0.75 -6.00
CA LEU A 57 6.74 0.56 -4.95
C LEU A 57 5.37 1.11 -5.37
N ASN A 58 5.32 2.26 -6.03
CA ASN A 58 4.05 2.80 -6.55
C ASN A 58 3.41 1.85 -7.58
N VAL A 59 4.19 1.28 -8.50
CA VAL A 59 3.68 0.30 -9.49
C VAL A 59 3.14 -0.95 -8.79
N GLN A 60 3.83 -1.45 -7.77
CA GLN A 60 3.37 -2.60 -6.98
C GLN A 60 2.07 -2.29 -6.23
N LEU A 61 1.94 -1.08 -5.67
CA LEU A 61 0.70 -0.63 -5.03
C LEU A 61 -0.47 -0.53 -6.02
N ASP A 62 -0.22 -0.09 -7.26
CA ASP A 62 -1.23 -0.08 -8.32
C ASP A 62 -1.70 -1.49 -8.69
N ALA A 63 -0.75 -2.42 -8.87
CA ALA A 63 -1.08 -3.82 -9.16
C ALA A 63 -1.86 -4.47 -8.02
N TRP A 64 -1.44 -4.23 -6.77
CA TRP A 64 -2.13 -4.72 -5.58
C TRP A 64 -3.57 -4.16 -5.49
N GLN A 65 -3.78 -2.88 -5.80
CA GLN A 65 -5.12 -2.29 -5.80
C GLN A 65 -6.03 -2.92 -6.86
N GLN A 66 -5.49 -3.27 -8.03
CA GLN A 66 -6.24 -3.99 -9.06
C GLN A 66 -6.63 -5.39 -8.60
N GLN A 67 -5.71 -6.12 -7.97
CA GLN A 67 -5.99 -7.43 -7.38
C GLN A 67 -7.07 -7.35 -6.29
N LEU A 68 -6.99 -6.35 -5.41
CA LEU A 68 -8.03 -6.10 -4.40
C LEU A 68 -9.42 -5.97 -5.04
N ARG A 69 -9.53 -5.19 -6.11
CA ARG A 69 -10.80 -5.00 -6.82
C ARG A 69 -11.29 -6.25 -7.55
N MET A 70 -10.37 -7.12 -7.98
CA MET A 70 -10.70 -8.38 -8.63
C MET A 70 -11.19 -9.43 -7.64
N TYR A 71 -10.51 -9.59 -6.51
CA TYR A 71 -10.88 -10.58 -5.48
C TYR A 71 -12.07 -10.13 -4.65
N PHE A 72 -12.20 -8.82 -4.40
CA PHE A 72 -13.25 -8.24 -3.56
C PHE A 72 -13.95 -7.09 -4.31
N PRO A 73 -14.75 -7.41 -5.34
CA PRO A 73 -15.56 -6.42 -6.04
C PRO A 73 -16.56 -5.75 -5.08
N LYS A 74 -16.89 -4.47 -5.33
CA LYS A 74 -17.88 -3.72 -4.55
C LYS A 74 -19.25 -3.91 -5.17
#